data_AF-A0A7Y3EPJ9-F1
#
_entry.id   AF-A0A7Y3EPJ9-F1
#
_cell.length_a   1.000
_cell.length_b   1.000
_cell.length_c   1.000
_cell.angle_alpha   90.00
_cell.angle_beta   90.00
_cell.angle_gamma   90.00
#
_symmetry.space_group_name_H-M   'P 1'
#
loop_
_entity.id
_entity.type
_entity.pdbx_description
1 polymer ?
#
loop_
_entity_poly.entity_id
_entity_poly.type
_entity_poly.pdbx_seq_one_letter_code
_entity_poly.pdbx_strand_id
1 'polypeptide(L)'
;MPKQVTIQIDHAFYGIQANTVDVTEQAQNALMGDDLTVSAKRLGIEDPAPGETKFFAVKATITIDDGEPQTFHYIAKDYETIDFVV
;
A
#
# COMPACT_ATOMS: atom_id res chain seq x y z
N MET A 1 -21.05 -11.36 -13.00
CA MET A 1 -19.66 -11.86 -12.88
C MET A 1 -18.96 -10.95 -11.88
N PRO A 2 -18.08 -11.45 -10.99
CA PRO A 2 -17.28 -10.56 -10.16
C PRO A 2 -16.41 -9.68 -11.07
N LYS A 3 -16.25 -8.40 -10.73
CA LYS A 3 -15.36 -7.50 -11.46
C LYS A 3 -13.93 -8.00 -11.30
N GLN A 4 -13.13 -7.94 -12.37
CA GLN A 4 -11.70 -8.21 -12.28
C GLN A 4 -11.00 -6.92 -11.86
N VAL A 5 -10.20 -6.98 -10.79
CA VAL A 5 -9.42 -5.83 -10.31
C VAL A 5 -7.95 -6.20 -10.37
N THR A 6 -7.16 -5.34 -11.03
CA THR A 6 -5.70 -5.42 -11.01
C THR A 6 -5.15 -4.20 -10.30
N ILE A 7 -4.29 -4.42 -9.30
CA ILE A 7 -3.61 -3.38 -8.54
C ILE A 7 -2.10 -3.54 -8.77
N GLN A 8 -1.49 -2.51 -9.34
CA GLN A 8 -0.05 -2.39 -9.48
C GLN A 8 0.45 -1.27 -8.56
N ILE A 9 1.23 -1.61 -7.55
CA ILE A 9 1.91 -0.65 -6.70
C ILE A 9 3.11 -0.09 -7.48
N ASP A 10 3.04 1.19 -7.83
CA ASP A 10 4.10 1.85 -8.59
C ASP A 10 5.21 2.36 -7.67
N HIS A 11 4.83 2.92 -6.52
CA HIS A 11 5.74 3.36 -5.47
C HIS A 11 5.06 3.24 -4.11
N ALA A 12 5.79 2.74 -3.11
CA ALA A 12 5.33 2.80 -1.73
C ALA A 12 6.47 3.08 -0.75
N PHE A 13 6.19 3.89 0.26
CA PHE A 13 7.15 4.29 1.30
C PHE A 13 6.53 4.13 2.67
N TYR A 14 7.28 3.62 3.64
CA TYR A 14 6.82 3.42 5.01
C TYR A 14 7.83 3.92 6.04
N GLY A 15 7.34 4.62 7.07
CA GLY A 15 8.14 5.06 8.20
C GLY A 15 7.76 6.45 8.67
N ILE A 16 8.77 7.23 9.06
CA ILE A 16 8.62 8.63 9.49
C ILE A 16 9.52 9.53 8.64
N GLN A 17 9.33 10.85 8.73
CA GLN A 17 10.09 11.81 7.93
C GLN A 17 11.62 11.63 8.02
N ALA A 18 12.15 11.28 9.19
CA ALA A 18 13.59 11.07 9.40
C ALA A 18 14.09 9.66 9.01
N ASN A 19 13.19 8.67 8.96
CA ASN A 19 13.53 7.29 8.62
C ASN A 19 12.39 6.65 7.83
N THR A 20 12.52 6.66 6.51
CA THR A 20 11.56 6.11 5.56
C THR A 20 12.22 5.01 4.74
N VAL A 21 11.49 3.92 4.50
CA VAL A 21 11.95 2.76 3.73
C VAL A 21 11.08 2.64 2.49
N ASP A 22 11.70 2.36 1.34
CA ASP A 22 10.97 1.94 0.13
C ASP A 22 10.42 0.53 0.36
N VAL A 23 9.11 0.40 0.25
CA VAL A 23 8.37 -0.84 0.46
C VAL A 23 7.52 -1.22 -0.76
N THR A 24 7.90 -0.75 -1.95
CA THR A 24 7.11 -0.95 -3.18
C THR A 24 6.83 -2.42 -3.46
N GLU A 25 7.86 -3.27 -3.46
CA GLU A 25 7.72 -4.71 -3.69
C GLU A 25 6.98 -5.41 -2.54
N GLN A 26 7.26 -5.01 -1.31
CA GLN A 26 6.66 -5.55 -0.10
C GLN A 26 5.16 -5.27 -0.06
N ALA A 27 4.76 -4.05 -0.42
CA ALA A 27 3.37 -3.65 -0.51
C ALA A 27 2.64 -4.42 -1.60
N GLN A 28 3.24 -4.59 -2.79
CA GLN A 28 2.67 -5.40 -3.87
C GLN A 28 2.42 -6.85 -3.43
N ASN A 29 3.37 -7.44 -2.71
CA ASN A 29 3.28 -8.81 -2.22
C ASN A 29 2.34 -8.98 -1.01
N ALA A 30 2.06 -7.90 -0.28
CA ALA A 30 1.22 -7.91 0.91
C ALA A 30 -0.28 -7.67 0.62
N LEU A 31 -0.64 -7.41 -0.65
CA LEU A 31 -2.04 -7.27 -1.07
C LEU A 31 -2.85 -8.53 -0.74
N MET A 32 -4.04 -8.33 -0.19
CA MET A 32 -5.01 -9.38 0.11
C MET A 32 -6.29 -9.14 -0.69
N GLY A 33 -6.26 -9.48 -1.99
CA GLY A 33 -7.32 -9.08 -2.91
C GLY A 33 -7.14 -7.62 -3.29
N ASP A 34 -8.12 -6.79 -2.94
CA ASP A 34 -8.16 -5.34 -3.13
C ASP A 34 -7.76 -4.53 -1.88
N ASP A 35 -7.35 -5.21 -0.81
CA ASP A 35 -6.96 -4.59 0.45
C ASP A 35 -5.46 -4.65 0.74
N LEU A 36 -4.95 -3.65 1.48
CA LEU A 36 -3.63 -3.67 2.12
C LEU A 36 -3.72 -3.17 3.57
N THR A 37 -3.39 -4.05 4.53
CA THR A 37 -3.19 -3.63 5.93
C THR A 37 -1.75 -3.15 6.13
N VAL A 38 -1.60 -1.87 6.47
CA VAL A 38 -0.31 -1.21 6.69
C VAL A 38 0.27 -1.57 8.05
N SER A 39 1.42 -2.23 8.08
CA SER A 39 2.30 -2.32 9.27
C SER A 39 3.65 -2.93 8.86
N ALA A 40 4.71 -2.67 9.62
CA ALA A 40 6.02 -3.29 9.40
C ALA A 40 5.94 -4.82 9.28
N LYS A 41 5.15 -5.46 10.16
CA LYS A 41 4.93 -6.90 10.17
C LYS A 41 4.26 -7.41 8.89
N ARG A 42 3.23 -6.72 8.40
CA ARG A 42 2.52 -7.12 7.17
C ARG A 42 3.36 -6.90 5.92
N LEU A 43 4.17 -5.84 5.92
CA LEU A 43 5.15 -5.55 4.87
C LEU A 43 6.40 -6.45 4.97
N GLY A 44 6.53 -7.28 6.01
CA GLY A 44 7.66 -8.20 6.15
C GLY A 44 9.01 -7.51 6.38
N ILE A 45 9.02 -6.31 6.96
CA ILE A 45 10.22 -5.52 7.24
C ILE A 45 10.43 -5.33 8.76
N GLU A 46 11.65 -4.94 9.14
CA GLU A 46 11.91 -4.40 10.47
C GLU A 46 11.21 -3.05 10.64
N ASP A 47 10.70 -2.75 11.84
CA ASP A 47 10.05 -1.48 12.12
C ASP A 47 11.08 -0.34 12.04
N PRO A 48 10.95 0.60 11.08
CA PRO A 48 11.92 1.67 10.90
C PRO A 48 11.88 2.72 12.03
N ALA A 49 10.79 2.80 12.79
CA ALA A 49 10.68 3.75 13.89
C ALA A 49 9.84 3.15 15.04
N PRO A 50 10.44 2.25 15.85
CA PRO A 50 9.75 1.64 16.97
C PRO A 50 9.27 2.68 17.99
N GLY A 51 8.01 2.57 18.40
CA GLY A 51 7.39 3.50 19.36
C GLY A 51 6.88 4.81 18.77
N GLU A 52 7.13 5.06 17.48
CA GLU A 52 6.67 6.24 16.76
C GLU A 52 5.51 5.91 15.82
N THR A 53 4.64 6.88 15.59
CA THR A 53 3.56 6.75 14.60
C THR A 53 4.13 6.89 13.20
N LYS A 54 4.04 5.82 12.43
CA LYS A 54 4.51 5.75 11.05
C LYS A 54 3.39 6.06 10.07
N PHE A 55 3.79 6.43 8.88
CA PHE A 55 2.91 6.66 7.75
C PHE A 55 3.33 5.80 6.58
N PHE A 56 2.35 5.44 5.76
CA PHE A 56 2.54 4.73 4.51
C PHE A 56 2.03 5.61 3.38
N ALA A 57 2.91 5.97 2.45
CA ALA A 57 2.53 6.69 1.24
C ALA A 57 2.57 5.73 0.06
N VAL A 58 1.52 5.71 -0.76
CA VAL A 58 1.42 4.82 -1.92
C VAL A 58 0.96 5.59 -3.16
N LYS A 59 1.58 5.22 -4.28
CA LYS A 59 1.07 5.43 -5.63
C LYS A 59 0.82 4.05 -6.24
N ALA A 60 -0.38 3.84 -6.76
CA ALA A 60 -0.74 2.63 -7.46
C ALA A 60 -1.49 2.93 -8.77
N THR A 61 -1.48 1.98 -9.68
CA THR A 61 -2.31 1.96 -10.88
C THR A 61 -3.34 0.84 -10.73
N ILE A 62 -4.61 1.21 -10.84
CA ILE A 62 -5.76 0.31 -10.65
C ILE A 62 -6.49 0.16 -11.98
N THR A 63 -6.73 -1.07 -12.40
CA THR A 63 -7.54 -1.38 -13.59
C THR A 63 -8.71 -2.26 -13.16
N ILE A 64 -9.94 -1.84 -13.52
CA ILE A 64 -11.18 -2.56 -13.21
C ILE A 64 -11.79 -3.03 -14.53
N ASP A 65 -11.97 -4.35 -14.65
CA ASP A 65 -12.36 -5.03 -15.89
C ASP A 65 -11.47 -4.58 -17.07
N ASP A 66 -12.05 -4.31 -18.24
CA ASP A 66 -11.36 -3.76 -19.41
C ASP A 66 -11.35 -2.22 -19.41
N GLY A 67 -11.49 -1.59 -18.23
CA GLY A 67 -11.51 -0.15 -18.07
C GLY A 67 -10.14 0.51 -18.25
N GLU A 68 -10.13 1.83 -18.35
CA GLU A 68 -8.89 2.61 -18.40
C GLU A 68 -8.16 2.55 -17.04
N PRO A 69 -6.83 2.34 -17.03
CA PRO A 69 -6.05 2.37 -15.79
C PRO A 69 -6.16 3.73 -15.09
N GLN A 70 -6.41 3.69 -13.77
CA GLN A 70 -6.53 4.87 -12.93
C GLN A 70 -5.38 4.95 -11.94
N THR A 71 -4.82 6.15 -11.77
CA THR A 71 -3.81 6.37 -10.72
C THR A 71 -4.49 6.62 -9.39
N PHE A 72 -4.04 5.89 -8.37
CA PHE A 72 -4.44 6.01 -6.97
C PHE A 72 -3.28 6.54 -6.15
N HIS A 73 -3.57 7.50 -5.26
CA HIS A 73 -2.60 8.06 -4.32
C HIS A 73 -3.23 8.13 -2.94
N TYR A 74 -2.51 7.62 -1.93
CA TYR A 74 -3.01 7.64 -0.56
C TYR A 74 -1.88 7.72 0.46
N ILE A 75 -2.19 8.34 1.61
CA ILE A 75 -1.33 8.33 2.79
C ILE A 75 -2.14 7.74 3.93
N ALA A 76 -1.71 6.57 4.39
CA ALA A 76 -2.30 5.83 5.50
C ALA A 76 -1.47 5.97 6.77
N LYS A 77 -2.11 5.79 7.92
CA LYS A 77 -1.44 5.63 9.22
C LYS A 77 -1.01 4.19 9.44
N ASP A 78 -0.10 3.99 10.39
CA ASP A 78 0.22 2.65 10.89
C ASP A 78 -1.06 1.91 11.34
N TYR A 79 -1.18 0.64 10.97
CA TYR A 79 -2.32 -0.26 11.21
C TYR A 79 -3.62 0.04 10.45
N GLU A 80 -3.61 1.00 9.53
CA GLU A 80 -4.75 1.26 8.66
C GLU A 80 -4.85 0.21 7.53
N THR A 81 -6.08 -0.17 7.18
CA THR A 81 -6.33 -0.98 5.97
C THR A 81 -6.81 -0.04 4.87
N ILE A 82 -6.10 -0.08 3.74
CA ILE A 82 -6.46 0.62 2.51
C ILE A 82 -7.28 -0.33 1.67
N ASP A 83 -8.48 0.09 1.29
CA ASP A 83 -9.28 -0.51 0.23
C ASP A 83 -9.01 0.28 -1.06
N PHE A 84 -8.49 -0.38 -2.08
CA PHE A 84 -8.17 0.24 -3.36
C PHE A 84 -9.40 0.39 -4.26
N VAL A 85 -10.51 -0.30 -3.96
CA VAL A 85 -11.74 -0.31 -4.77
C VAL A 85 -12.93 0.12 -3.91
N VAL A 86 -13.12 1.43 -3.82
CA VAL A 86 -14.25 2.05 -3.09
C VAL A 86 -15.59 1.87 -3.81
#